data_AF-A0AAV0R1R5-F1
#
_entry.id   AF-A0AAV0R1R5-F1
#
_cell.length_a   1.000
_cell.length_b   1.000
_cell.length_c   1.000
_cell.angle_alpha   90.00
_cell.angle_beta   90.00
_cell.angle_gamma   90.00
#
_symmetry.space_group_name_H-M   'P 1'
#
loop_
_entity.id
_entity.type
_entity.pdbx_description
1 polymer ?
#
loop_
_entity_poly.entity_id
_entity_poly.type
_entity_poly.pdbx_seq_one_letter_code
_entity_poly.pdbx_strand_id
1 'polypeptide(L)'
;MMMMLFDSAGGFAGNIGHDPHILYTLSAIQVLALFDKLNVLDVDKVSTYIAGLQNEDGSFSGDIWGEVDTRFSYIAICGLSILKCLDKINVERAVNYIISCRNVDGGFGCTPGGESHAGQIFCCVAALAITGALHYVDKDLLGWWLCERQVKSGGLNGRPEKLPDVCYSWWVLSSLTMIDRVHWISKEKLIKFILNCQDTENGGISDRPDDAVDIFHTYFGVAGKTVAA
;
A
#
# COMPACT_ATOMS: atom_id res chain seq x y z
N MET A 1 16.69 4.86 9.54
CA MET A 1 15.84 4.09 10.46
C MET A 1 16.57 2.79 10.77
N MET A 2 16.95 2.56 12.03
CA MET A 2 17.67 1.33 12.41
C MET A 2 16.62 0.26 12.68
N MET A 3 16.39 -0.61 11.70
CA MET A 3 15.44 -1.72 11.81
C MET A 3 16.22 -2.94 12.31
N MET A 4 15.75 -3.60 13.36
CA MET A 4 16.34 -4.84 13.86
C MET A 4 15.30 -5.94 13.98
N LEU A 5 15.68 -7.17 13.62
CA LEU A 5 14.91 -8.38 13.84
C LEU A 5 14.73 -8.57 15.35
N PHE A 6 13.48 -8.74 15.79
CA PHE A 6 13.21 -9.16 17.15
C PHE A 6 13.37 -10.68 17.24
N ASP A 7 14.54 -11.11 17.72
CA ASP A 7 15.00 -12.50 17.60
C ASP A 7 14.16 -13.53 18.39
N SER A 8 13.21 -13.13 19.24
CA SER A 8 12.26 -14.08 19.83
C SER A 8 10.96 -14.23 19.04
N ALA A 9 10.56 -13.20 18.29
CA ALA A 9 9.23 -13.10 17.67
C ALA A 9 9.25 -13.25 16.14
N GLY A 10 10.37 -12.97 15.48
CA GLY A 10 10.52 -13.09 14.02
C GLY A 10 10.09 -11.87 13.20
N GLY A 11 9.46 -10.86 13.82
CA GLY A 11 9.12 -9.59 13.16
C GLY A 11 10.16 -8.50 13.38
N PHE A 12 10.02 -7.38 12.66
CA PHE A 12 10.77 -6.14 12.88
C PHE A 12 9.91 -5.10 13.58
N ALA A 13 10.58 -4.21 14.34
CA ALA A 13 9.96 -3.09 15.03
C ALA A 13 10.43 -1.74 14.45
N GLY A 14 9.71 -0.68 14.78
CA GLY A 14 10.04 0.69 14.36
C GLY A 14 11.27 1.27 15.08
N ASN A 15 11.64 0.69 16.23
CA ASN A 15 12.80 1.08 17.01
C ASN A 15 13.31 -0.08 17.88
N ILE A 16 14.52 0.05 18.42
CA ILE A 16 15.10 -0.92 19.36
C ILE A 16 14.25 -1.01 20.62
N GLY A 17 13.94 -2.23 21.05
CA GLY A 17 13.18 -2.51 22.27
C GLY A 17 11.66 -2.32 22.14
N HIS A 18 11.16 -2.02 20.94
CA HIS A 18 9.72 -1.95 20.68
C HIS A 18 9.19 -3.29 20.16
N ASP A 19 7.89 -3.51 20.34
CA ASP A 19 7.21 -4.69 19.83
C ASP A 19 7.27 -4.74 18.29
N PRO A 20 7.40 -5.94 17.69
CA PRO A 20 7.39 -6.09 16.26
C PRO A 20 6.00 -5.81 15.69
N HIS A 21 5.97 -5.22 14.50
CA HIS A 21 4.74 -4.96 13.76
C HIS A 21 4.93 -5.30 12.28
N ILE A 22 3.88 -5.82 11.65
CA ILE A 22 3.96 -6.30 10.27
C ILE A 22 4.36 -5.21 9.26
N LEU A 23 3.93 -3.96 9.50
CA LEU A 23 4.35 -2.76 8.76
C LEU A 23 5.89 -2.62 8.65
N TYR A 24 6.59 -2.66 9.79
CA TYR A 24 8.04 -2.55 9.81
C TYR A 24 8.69 -3.81 9.26
N THR A 25 8.07 -4.97 9.46
CA THR A 25 8.54 -6.24 8.89
C THR A 25 8.59 -6.19 7.36
N LEU A 26 7.53 -5.75 6.69
CA LEU A 26 7.55 -5.58 5.24
C LEU A 26 8.56 -4.52 4.81
N SER A 27 8.64 -3.40 5.53
CA SER A 27 9.60 -2.34 5.20
C SER A 27 11.05 -2.88 5.21
N ALA A 28 11.38 -3.76 6.17
CA ALA A 28 12.70 -4.39 6.24
C ALA A 28 12.91 -5.37 5.08
N ILE A 29 11.90 -6.20 4.78
CA ILE A 29 11.93 -7.13 3.65
C ILE A 29 12.16 -6.37 2.33
N GLN A 30 11.43 -5.26 2.10
CA GLN A 30 11.55 -4.46 0.88
C GLN A 30 12.91 -3.77 0.77
N VAL A 31 13.41 -3.19 1.85
CA VAL A 31 14.76 -2.59 1.87
C VAL A 31 15.81 -3.65 1.55
N LEU A 32 15.76 -4.81 2.19
CA LEU A 32 16.71 -5.89 1.94
C LEU A 32 16.58 -6.47 0.53
N ALA A 33 15.36 -6.58 -0.01
CA ALA A 33 15.14 -6.97 -1.41
C ALA A 33 15.76 -5.95 -2.38
N LEU A 34 15.58 -4.65 -2.13
CA LEU A 34 16.14 -3.58 -2.97
C LEU A 34 17.68 -3.63 -3.03
N PHE A 35 18.34 -4.04 -1.94
CA PHE A 35 19.79 -4.18 -1.87
C PHE A 35 20.32 -5.58 -2.22
N ASP A 36 19.44 -6.51 -2.66
CA ASP A 36 19.79 -7.92 -2.90
C ASP A 36 20.46 -8.58 -1.68
N LYS A 37 19.86 -8.36 -0.51
CA LYS A 37 20.32 -8.83 0.81
C LYS A 37 19.28 -9.65 1.56
N LEU A 38 18.31 -10.26 0.89
CA LEU A 38 17.33 -11.14 1.56
C LEU A 38 17.98 -12.32 2.28
N ASN A 39 19.19 -12.73 1.87
CA ASN A 39 19.95 -13.81 2.50
C ASN A 39 20.39 -13.53 3.95
N VAL A 40 20.26 -12.29 4.44
CA VAL A 40 20.53 -11.96 5.86
C VAL A 40 19.34 -12.25 6.77
N LEU A 41 18.16 -12.49 6.19
CA LEU A 41 16.95 -12.82 6.94
C LEU A 41 16.92 -14.30 7.29
N ASP A 42 16.47 -14.60 8.50
CA ASP A 42 15.87 -15.89 8.79
C ASP A 42 14.48 -15.92 8.15
N VAL A 43 14.41 -16.37 6.90
CA VAL A 43 13.18 -16.38 6.09
C VAL A 43 12.09 -17.21 6.76
N ASP A 44 12.44 -18.35 7.38
CA ASP A 44 11.46 -19.23 8.00
C ASP A 44 10.81 -18.55 9.20
N LYS A 45 11.62 -17.90 10.03
CA LYS A 45 11.15 -17.18 11.21
C LYS A 45 10.29 -15.96 10.87
N VAL A 46 10.73 -15.15 9.90
CA VAL A 46 9.98 -13.96 9.44
C VAL A 46 8.66 -14.36 8.80
N SER A 47 8.67 -15.38 7.92
CA SER A 47 7.45 -15.86 7.28
C SER A 47 6.48 -16.51 8.27
N THR A 48 6.98 -17.22 9.28
CA THR A 48 6.15 -17.79 10.36
C THR A 48 5.51 -16.70 11.21
N TYR A 49 6.24 -15.62 11.54
CA TYR A 49 5.67 -14.46 12.21
C TYR A 49 4.52 -13.85 11.41
N ILE A 50 4.74 -13.57 10.11
CA ILE A 50 3.71 -12.99 9.24
C ILE A 50 2.50 -13.93 9.13
N ALA A 51 2.73 -15.23 8.93
CA ALA A 51 1.65 -16.21 8.78
C ALA A 51 0.83 -16.35 10.07
N GLY A 52 1.47 -16.25 11.24
CA GLY A 52 0.80 -16.30 12.55
C GLY A 52 -0.13 -15.11 12.83
N LEU A 53 -0.06 -14.04 12.03
CA LEU A 53 -0.96 -12.89 12.12
C LEU A 53 -2.25 -13.07 11.30
N GLN A 54 -2.42 -14.19 10.58
CA GLN A 54 -3.66 -14.47 9.87
C GLN A 54 -4.77 -14.88 10.85
N ASN A 55 -5.89 -14.17 10.82
CA ASN A 55 -7.08 -14.45 11.61
C ASN A 55 -7.98 -15.51 10.96
N GLU A 56 -8.92 -16.05 11.73
CA GLU A 56 -9.83 -17.10 11.27
C GLU A 56 -10.68 -16.67 10.06
N ASP A 57 -11.10 -15.41 10.02
CA ASP A 57 -11.90 -14.80 8.93
C ASP A 57 -11.08 -14.51 7.66
N GLY A 58 -9.76 -14.72 7.70
CA GLY A 58 -8.83 -14.45 6.61
C GLY A 58 -8.17 -13.07 6.65
N SER A 59 -8.61 -12.18 7.54
CA SER A 59 -7.94 -10.92 7.79
C SER A 59 -6.54 -11.12 8.39
N PHE A 60 -5.77 -10.05 8.47
CA PHE A 60 -4.47 -10.06 9.15
C PHE A 60 -4.46 -9.00 10.23
N SER A 61 -3.87 -9.35 11.37
CA SER A 61 -3.57 -8.39 12.42
C SER A 61 -2.23 -7.70 12.20
N GLY A 62 -2.12 -6.45 12.68
CA GLY A 62 -0.87 -5.69 12.60
C GLY A 62 0.24 -6.25 13.49
N ASP A 63 -0.17 -6.76 14.65
CA ASP A 63 0.64 -7.35 15.70
C ASP A 63 -0.24 -8.22 16.63
N ILE A 64 0.27 -8.54 17.82
CA ILE A 64 -0.41 -9.38 18.83
C ILE A 64 -1.66 -8.74 19.46
N TRP A 65 -1.88 -7.43 19.26
CA TRP A 65 -3.00 -6.69 19.87
C TRP A 65 -4.26 -6.71 19.00
N GLY A 66 -4.17 -7.25 17.79
CA GLY A 66 -5.35 -7.65 17.03
C GLY A 66 -6.03 -6.55 16.20
N GLU A 67 -5.40 -5.38 15.97
CA GLU A 67 -5.91 -4.40 15.01
C GLU A 67 -6.01 -5.06 13.63
N VAL A 68 -7.16 -4.90 12.95
CA VAL A 68 -7.38 -5.42 11.61
C VAL A 68 -7.59 -4.26 10.63
N ASP A 69 -6.88 -4.33 9.52
CA ASP A 69 -6.98 -3.37 8.41
C ASP A 69 -6.53 -4.05 7.11
N THR A 70 -7.16 -3.73 5.98
CA THR A 70 -6.78 -4.25 4.66
C THR A 70 -5.34 -3.92 4.26
N ARG A 71 -4.72 -2.88 4.85
CA ARG A 71 -3.27 -2.66 4.81
C ARG A 71 -2.50 -3.90 5.25
N PHE A 72 -2.88 -4.53 6.35
CA PHE A 72 -2.18 -5.68 6.90
C PHE A 72 -2.32 -6.91 6.00
N SER A 73 -3.47 -7.08 5.34
CA SER A 73 -3.65 -8.12 4.32
C SER A 73 -2.66 -7.95 3.15
N TYR A 74 -2.55 -6.74 2.60
CA TYR A 74 -1.54 -6.44 1.57
C TYR A 74 -0.13 -6.68 2.07
N ILE A 75 0.19 -6.20 3.27
CA ILE A 75 1.53 -6.29 3.83
C ILE A 75 1.96 -7.74 4.01
N ALA A 76 1.07 -8.58 4.56
CA ALA A 76 1.31 -10.00 4.74
C ALA A 76 1.54 -10.70 3.39
N ILE A 77 0.63 -10.51 2.44
CA ILE A 77 0.69 -11.12 1.11
C ILE A 77 1.94 -10.66 0.35
N CYS A 78 2.26 -9.37 0.37
CA CYS A 78 3.44 -8.81 -0.29
C CYS A 78 4.73 -9.35 0.34
N GLY A 79 4.83 -9.33 1.66
CA GLY A 79 6.01 -9.84 2.38
C GLY A 79 6.26 -11.32 2.09
N LEU A 80 5.22 -12.15 2.22
CA LEU A 80 5.31 -13.58 1.93
C LEU A 80 5.58 -13.86 0.45
N SER A 81 5.06 -13.05 -0.47
CA SER A 81 5.34 -13.18 -1.91
C SER A 81 6.82 -12.90 -2.22
N ILE A 82 7.39 -11.81 -1.67
CA ILE A 82 8.82 -11.48 -1.82
C ILE A 82 9.69 -12.62 -1.28
N LEU A 83 9.31 -13.18 -0.13
CA LEU A 83 10.01 -14.29 0.52
C LEU A 83 9.72 -15.66 -0.12
N LYS A 84 8.80 -15.75 -1.09
CA LYS A 84 8.34 -17.00 -1.73
C LYS A 84 7.75 -18.01 -0.74
N CYS A 85 6.96 -17.53 0.23
CA CYS A 85 6.35 -18.31 1.30
C CYS A 85 4.82 -18.10 1.41
N LEU A 86 4.13 -17.82 0.29
CA LEU A 86 2.66 -17.65 0.30
C LEU A 86 1.92 -18.92 0.73
N ASP A 87 2.54 -20.09 0.60
CA ASP A 87 2.02 -21.39 1.02
C ASP A 87 1.86 -21.52 2.55
N LYS A 88 2.45 -20.61 3.34
CA LYS A 88 2.30 -20.59 4.80
C LYS A 88 0.96 -20.02 5.30
N ILE A 89 0.17 -19.39 4.43
CA ILE A 89 -1.12 -18.80 4.80
C ILE A 89 -2.26 -19.43 4.00
N ASN A 90 -3.48 -19.29 4.50
CA ASN A 90 -4.67 -19.60 3.73
C ASN A 90 -4.97 -18.43 2.76
N VAL A 91 -4.43 -18.50 1.55
CA VAL A 91 -4.60 -17.47 0.51
C VAL A 91 -6.07 -17.27 0.14
N GLU A 92 -6.86 -18.35 0.06
CA GLU A 92 -8.28 -18.27 -0.30
C GLU A 92 -9.07 -17.45 0.73
N ARG A 93 -8.85 -17.68 2.03
CA ARG A 93 -9.48 -16.89 3.09
C ARG A 93 -9.03 -15.44 3.06
N ALA A 94 -7.74 -15.17 2.83
CA ALA A 94 -7.23 -13.81 2.71
C ALA A 94 -7.90 -13.05 1.55
N VAL A 95 -8.05 -13.70 0.39
CA VAL A 95 -8.76 -13.15 -0.77
C VAL A 95 -10.24 -12.91 -0.45
N ASN A 96 -10.92 -13.86 0.19
CA ASN A 96 -12.32 -13.72 0.58
C ASN A 96 -12.55 -12.55 1.54
N TYR A 97 -11.65 -12.34 2.51
CA TYR A 97 -11.69 -11.18 3.40
C TYR A 97 -11.55 -9.87 2.62
N ILE A 98 -10.55 -9.75 1.74
CA ILE A 98 -10.36 -8.56 0.90
C ILE A 98 -11.62 -8.26 0.06
N ILE A 99 -12.24 -9.29 -0.54
CA ILE A 99 -13.47 -9.13 -1.33
C ILE A 99 -14.62 -8.62 -0.46
N SER A 100 -14.72 -9.04 0.80
CA SER A 100 -15.74 -8.56 1.73
C SER A 100 -15.62 -7.07 2.09
N CYS A 101 -14.45 -6.47 1.86
CA CYS A 101 -14.21 -5.03 2.05
C CYS A 101 -14.60 -4.18 0.83
N ARG A 102 -15.08 -4.79 -0.26
CA ARG A 102 -15.49 -4.08 -1.47
C ARG A 102 -16.84 -3.39 -1.27
N ASN A 103 -16.94 -2.13 -1.71
CA ASN A 103 -18.15 -1.33 -1.64
C ASN A 103 -18.90 -1.31 -2.99
N VAL A 104 -20.13 -0.78 -2.95
CA VAL A 104 -21.02 -0.65 -4.13
C VAL A 104 -20.46 0.29 -5.21
N ASP A 105 -19.55 1.18 -4.83
CA ASP A 105 -18.87 2.11 -5.72
C ASP A 105 -17.63 1.50 -6.40
N GLY A 106 -17.40 0.19 -6.19
CA GLY A 106 -16.25 -0.57 -6.69
C GLY A 106 -14.99 -0.44 -5.85
N GLY A 107 -14.93 0.53 -4.93
CA GLY A 107 -13.80 0.78 -4.05
C GLY A 107 -13.71 -0.20 -2.88
N PHE A 108 -12.71 0.01 -2.02
CA PHE A 108 -12.44 -0.82 -0.85
C PHE A 108 -12.20 0.03 0.40
N GLY A 109 -12.75 -0.42 1.52
CA GLY A 109 -12.52 0.15 2.85
C GLY A 109 -11.38 -0.52 3.63
N CYS A 110 -11.09 0.02 4.82
CA CYS A 110 -10.14 -0.57 5.77
C CYS A 110 -10.62 -1.92 6.32
N THR A 111 -11.93 -2.09 6.45
CA THR A 111 -12.63 -3.30 6.91
C THR A 111 -14.00 -3.38 6.20
N PRO A 112 -14.75 -4.49 6.30
CA PRO A 112 -16.07 -4.59 5.70
C PRO A 112 -17.01 -3.47 6.14
N GLY A 113 -17.58 -2.76 5.16
CA GLY A 113 -18.44 -1.58 5.40
C GLY A 113 -17.70 -0.26 5.63
N GLY A 114 -16.36 -0.25 5.65
CA GLY A 114 -15.55 0.97 5.71
C GLY A 114 -15.63 1.78 4.42
N GLU A 115 -15.52 3.11 4.52
CA GLU A 115 -15.54 4.03 3.37
C GLU A 115 -14.42 3.70 2.36
N SER A 116 -14.76 3.72 1.06
CA SER A 116 -13.79 3.55 -0.01
C SER A 116 -12.68 4.61 0.07
N HIS A 117 -11.42 4.16 0.10
CA HIS A 117 -10.26 5.02 0.22
C HIS A 117 -9.13 4.58 -0.71
N ALA A 118 -8.52 5.50 -1.45
CA ALA A 118 -7.52 5.19 -2.48
C ALA A 118 -6.32 4.38 -1.94
N GLY A 119 -5.87 4.66 -0.71
CA GLY A 119 -4.82 3.88 -0.06
C GLY A 119 -5.24 2.43 0.26
N GLN A 120 -6.50 2.23 0.63
CA GLN A 120 -7.04 0.89 0.92
C GLN A 120 -7.31 0.11 -0.37
N ILE A 121 -7.82 0.81 -1.40
CA ILE A 121 -7.95 0.28 -2.75
C ILE A 121 -6.60 -0.22 -3.26
N PHE A 122 -5.52 0.56 -3.11
CA PHE A 122 -4.18 0.09 -3.49
C PHE A 122 -3.83 -1.22 -2.79
N CYS A 123 -4.00 -1.29 -1.47
CA CYS A 123 -3.69 -2.48 -0.69
C CYS A 123 -4.50 -3.69 -1.17
N CYS A 124 -5.83 -3.55 -1.30
CA CYS A 124 -6.71 -4.62 -1.75
C CYS A 124 -6.39 -5.08 -3.18
N VAL A 125 -6.27 -4.15 -4.13
CA VAL A 125 -6.02 -4.49 -5.55
C VAL A 125 -4.63 -5.10 -5.72
N ALA A 126 -3.60 -4.60 -5.02
CA ALA A 126 -2.27 -5.18 -5.06
C ALA A 126 -2.22 -6.59 -4.46
N ALA A 127 -2.90 -6.82 -3.34
CA ALA A 127 -3.04 -8.15 -2.75
C ALA A 127 -3.75 -9.14 -3.69
N LEU A 128 -4.82 -8.70 -4.36
CA LEU A 128 -5.51 -9.49 -5.39
C LEU A 128 -4.63 -9.72 -6.63
N ALA A 129 -3.80 -8.76 -7.02
CA ALA A 129 -2.85 -8.92 -8.12
C ALA A 129 -1.80 -10.00 -7.79
N ILE A 130 -1.19 -9.92 -6.61
CA ILE A 130 -0.17 -10.88 -6.15
C ILE A 130 -0.73 -12.31 -6.07
N THR A 131 -1.99 -12.45 -5.67
CA THR A 131 -2.65 -13.76 -5.50
C THR A 131 -3.35 -14.27 -6.77
N GLY A 132 -3.30 -13.54 -7.89
CA GLY A 132 -3.97 -13.92 -9.14
C GLY A 132 -5.50 -13.77 -9.13
N ALA A 133 -6.04 -13.00 -8.18
CA ALA A 133 -7.45 -12.83 -7.89
C ALA A 133 -8.05 -11.50 -8.43
N LEU A 134 -7.38 -10.82 -9.38
CA LEU A 134 -7.88 -9.56 -9.96
C LEU A 134 -9.22 -9.70 -10.70
N HIS A 135 -9.65 -10.91 -11.04
CA HIS A 135 -10.95 -11.15 -11.69
C HIS A 135 -12.16 -10.82 -10.80
N TYR A 136 -11.97 -10.63 -9.49
CA TYR A 136 -13.00 -10.13 -8.58
C TYR A 136 -13.20 -8.60 -8.64
N VAL A 137 -12.31 -7.86 -9.29
CA VAL A 137 -12.39 -6.41 -9.42
C VAL A 137 -13.16 -6.03 -10.68
N ASP A 138 -14.24 -5.27 -10.52
CA ASP A 138 -14.84 -4.55 -11.64
C ASP A 138 -13.92 -3.39 -12.02
N LYS A 139 -13.14 -3.60 -13.08
CA LYS A 139 -12.08 -2.67 -13.50
C LYS A 139 -12.62 -1.32 -13.96
N ASP A 140 -13.80 -1.28 -14.58
CA ASP A 140 -14.37 -0.04 -15.11
C ASP A 140 -15.05 0.77 -14.01
N LEU A 141 -15.80 0.11 -13.12
CA LEU A 141 -16.41 0.78 -11.98
C LEU A 141 -15.35 1.35 -11.03
N LEU A 142 -14.35 0.55 -10.68
CA LEU A 142 -13.24 1.00 -9.84
C LEU A 142 -12.38 2.06 -10.56
N GLY A 143 -12.13 1.88 -11.85
CA GLY A 143 -11.41 2.84 -12.68
C GLY A 143 -12.08 4.20 -12.69
N TRP A 144 -13.41 4.23 -12.80
CA TRP A 144 -14.20 5.46 -12.73
C TRP A 144 -14.07 6.13 -11.36
N TRP A 145 -14.22 5.37 -10.27
CA TRP A 145 -14.09 5.91 -8.91
C TRP A 145 -12.71 6.53 -8.67
N LEU A 146 -11.65 5.88 -9.16
CA LEU A 146 -10.26 6.32 -9.01
C LEU A 146 -9.93 7.53 -9.89
N CYS A 147 -10.41 7.59 -11.14
CA CYS A 147 -10.11 8.74 -12.00
C CYS A 147 -10.82 10.02 -11.52
N GLU A 148 -12.01 9.90 -10.92
CA GLU A 148 -12.74 10.99 -10.25
C GLU A 148 -12.05 11.48 -8.95
N ARG A 149 -10.87 10.96 -8.61
CA ARG A 149 -10.00 11.55 -7.59
C ARG A 149 -9.16 12.69 -8.13
N GLN A 150 -8.97 12.81 -9.45
CA GLN A 150 -8.17 13.88 -10.03
C GLN A 150 -8.97 15.19 -10.02
N VAL A 151 -8.59 16.09 -9.11
CA VAL A 151 -9.30 17.37 -8.97
C VAL A 151 -8.78 18.41 -9.96
N LYS A 152 -9.43 19.57 -10.02
CA LYS A 152 -9.11 20.66 -10.96
C LYS A 152 -7.65 21.12 -10.93
N SER A 153 -7.00 21.07 -9.76
CA SER A 153 -5.57 21.43 -9.61
C SER A 153 -4.61 20.41 -10.25
N GLY A 154 -5.09 19.23 -10.62
CA GLY A 154 -4.32 18.14 -11.20
C GLY A 154 -3.88 17.06 -10.22
N GLY A 155 -3.87 17.38 -8.92
CA GLY A 155 -3.60 16.42 -7.85
C GLY A 155 -4.74 15.43 -7.64
N LEU A 156 -4.47 14.41 -6.84
CA LEU A 156 -5.39 13.31 -6.54
C LEU A 156 -5.75 13.33 -5.06
N ASN A 157 -7.01 13.07 -4.72
CA ASN A 157 -7.44 12.90 -3.33
C ASN A 157 -7.69 11.44 -2.96
N GLY A 158 -7.71 11.14 -1.66
CA GLY A 158 -7.91 9.78 -1.16
C GLY A 158 -9.35 9.31 -1.18
N ARG A 159 -10.31 10.24 -1.15
CA ARG A 159 -11.76 9.99 -1.10
C ARG A 159 -12.52 11.23 -1.59
N PRO A 160 -13.80 11.10 -1.99
CA PRO A 160 -14.61 12.22 -2.47
C PRO A 160 -14.60 13.41 -1.51
N GLU A 161 -14.74 14.63 -2.06
CA GLU A 161 -14.87 15.87 -1.28
C GLU A 161 -13.68 16.18 -0.35
N LYS A 162 -12.49 15.62 -0.61
CA LYS A 162 -11.24 15.94 0.10
C LYS A 162 -10.24 16.66 -0.79
N LEU A 163 -9.29 17.32 -0.14
CA LEU A 163 -8.18 18.01 -0.79
C LEU A 163 -7.25 17.00 -1.47
N PRO A 164 -6.59 17.40 -2.58
CA PRO A 164 -5.55 16.59 -3.18
C PRO A 164 -4.31 16.52 -2.28
N ASP A 165 -3.59 15.42 -2.40
CA ASP A 165 -2.35 15.14 -1.67
C ASP A 165 -1.43 14.32 -2.60
N VAL A 166 -0.16 14.72 -2.67
CA VAL A 166 0.86 14.10 -3.53
C VAL A 166 0.94 12.59 -3.35
N CYS A 167 0.76 12.03 -2.16
CA CYS A 167 0.91 10.59 -1.94
C CYS A 167 -0.11 9.76 -2.73
N TYR A 168 -1.30 10.30 -3.00
CA TYR A 168 -2.30 9.64 -3.85
C TYR A 168 -1.89 9.54 -5.32
N SER A 169 -0.87 10.29 -5.74
CA SER A 169 -0.24 10.09 -7.05
C SER A 169 0.31 8.67 -7.21
N TRP A 170 0.77 8.05 -6.13
CA TRP A 170 1.19 6.65 -6.15
C TRP A 170 0.01 5.70 -5.93
N TRP A 171 -0.79 5.92 -4.89
CA TRP A 171 -1.88 5.01 -4.51
C TRP A 171 -2.93 4.85 -5.62
N VAL A 172 -3.34 5.96 -6.24
CA VAL A 172 -4.33 5.95 -7.32
C VAL A 172 -3.74 5.39 -8.62
N LEU A 173 -2.58 5.89 -9.07
CA LEU A 173 -2.03 5.46 -10.35
C LEU A 173 -1.60 4.00 -10.34
N SER A 174 -1.04 3.50 -9.24
CA SER A 174 -0.66 2.09 -9.14
C SER A 174 -1.90 1.19 -9.21
N SER A 175 -2.98 1.60 -8.53
CA SER A 175 -4.27 0.90 -8.60
C SER A 175 -4.82 0.88 -10.02
N LEU A 176 -4.85 2.04 -10.69
CA LEU A 176 -5.27 2.16 -12.08
C LEU A 176 -4.37 1.36 -13.03
N THR A 177 -3.08 1.28 -12.78
CA THR A 177 -2.13 0.50 -13.59
C THR A 177 -2.43 -1.00 -13.49
N MET A 178 -2.68 -1.51 -12.28
CA MET A 178 -3.02 -2.93 -12.07
C MET A 178 -4.33 -3.36 -12.75
N ILE A 179 -5.26 -2.41 -12.96
CA ILE A 179 -6.53 -2.66 -13.66
C ILE A 179 -6.55 -2.13 -15.10
N ASP A 180 -5.41 -1.70 -15.65
CA ASP A 180 -5.26 -1.21 -17.02
C ASP A 180 -6.14 0.02 -17.36
N ARG A 181 -6.19 1.00 -16.44
CA ARG A 181 -6.98 2.23 -16.54
C ARG A 181 -6.19 3.51 -16.26
N VAL A 182 -4.86 3.43 -16.17
CA VAL A 182 -4.00 4.60 -15.90
C VAL A 182 -4.15 5.72 -16.95
N HIS A 183 -4.52 5.37 -18.18
CA HIS A 183 -4.78 6.32 -19.27
C HIS A 183 -6.01 7.22 -19.04
N TRP A 184 -6.81 6.98 -18.00
CA TRP A 184 -7.95 7.84 -17.62
C TRP A 184 -7.54 9.08 -16.82
N ILE A 185 -6.27 9.14 -16.39
CA ILE A 185 -5.71 10.29 -15.67
C ILE A 185 -5.03 11.26 -16.64
N SER A 186 -5.22 12.56 -16.41
CA SER A 186 -4.42 13.58 -17.06
C SER A 186 -3.01 13.61 -16.48
N LYS A 187 -2.09 12.92 -17.15
CA LYS A 187 -0.66 12.86 -16.81
C LYS A 187 -0.03 14.24 -16.66
N GLU A 188 -0.29 15.13 -17.62
CA GLU A 188 0.27 16.49 -17.64
C GLU A 188 -0.11 17.28 -16.39
N LYS A 189 -1.39 17.27 -16.02
CA LYS A 189 -1.88 17.97 -14.83
C LYS A 189 -1.30 17.40 -13.54
N LEU A 190 -1.18 16.08 -13.45
CA LEU A 190 -0.61 15.43 -12.27
C LEU A 190 0.87 15.74 -12.11
N ILE A 191 1.66 15.64 -13.18
CA ILE A 191 3.09 15.99 -13.16
C ILE A 191 3.25 17.45 -12.74
N LYS A 192 2.44 18.37 -13.28
CA LYS A 192 2.45 19.78 -12.87
C LYS A 192 2.13 19.95 -11.38
N PHE A 193 1.13 19.25 -10.85
CA PHE A 193 0.80 19.29 -9.42
C PHE A 193 1.97 18.83 -8.55
N ILE A 194 2.59 17.68 -8.87
CA ILE A 194 3.73 17.14 -8.11
C ILE A 194 4.92 18.12 -8.13
N LEU A 195 5.22 18.70 -9.29
CA LEU A 195 6.32 19.67 -9.42
C LEU A 195 6.05 20.96 -8.64
N ASN A 196 4.79 21.39 -8.51
CA ASN A 196 4.43 22.54 -7.69
C ASN A 196 4.55 22.28 -6.17
N CYS A 197 4.66 21.01 -5.75
CA CYS A 197 4.88 20.65 -4.35
C CYS A 197 6.37 20.44 -4.03
N GLN A 198 7.26 20.70 -4.99
CA GLN A 198 8.71 20.53 -4.79
C GLN A 198 9.30 21.80 -4.13
N ASP A 199 10.08 21.60 -3.07
CA ASP A 199 10.97 22.66 -2.58
C ASP A 199 12.18 22.75 -3.52
N THR A 200 12.27 23.84 -4.28
CA THR A 200 13.34 24.05 -5.26
C THR A 200 14.64 24.57 -4.65
N GLU A 201 14.63 25.01 -3.39
CA GLU A 201 15.79 25.53 -2.68
C GLU A 201 16.46 24.43 -1.84
N ASN A 202 15.69 23.70 -1.03
CA ASN A 202 16.21 22.70 -0.09
C ASN A 202 16.00 21.24 -0.56
N GLY A 203 15.20 21.05 -1.62
CA GLY A 203 14.83 19.73 -2.11
C GLY A 203 13.72 19.06 -1.28
N GLY A 204 13.17 17.99 -1.84
CA GLY A 204 12.02 17.29 -1.27
C GLY A 204 10.69 17.70 -1.91
N ILE A 205 9.64 16.92 -1.62
CA ILE A 205 8.27 17.14 -2.09
C ILE A 205 7.36 17.06 -0.87
N SER A 206 6.42 18.01 -0.76
CA SER A 206 5.39 18.08 0.27
C SER A 206 4.06 17.43 -0.18
N ASP A 207 3.09 17.33 0.73
CA ASP A 207 1.70 16.91 0.45
C ASP A 207 1.05 17.83 -0.61
N ARG A 208 1.20 19.14 -0.42
CA ARG A 208 0.57 20.21 -1.22
C ARG A 208 1.53 21.39 -1.43
N PRO A 209 1.27 22.27 -2.41
CA PRO A 209 2.06 23.48 -2.58
C PRO A 209 2.13 24.29 -1.29
N ASP A 210 3.31 24.83 -0.99
CA ASP A 210 3.60 25.66 0.19
C ASP A 210 3.60 24.93 1.56
N ASP A 211 3.29 23.62 1.60
CA ASP A 211 3.44 22.80 2.81
C ASP A 211 4.91 22.41 3.03
N ALA A 212 5.26 22.01 4.27
CA ALA A 212 6.60 21.51 4.58
C ALA A 212 6.90 20.17 3.89
N VAL A 213 8.11 20.01 3.38
CA VAL A 213 8.55 18.76 2.74
C VAL A 213 8.82 17.67 3.77
N ASP A 214 8.58 16.42 3.37
CA ASP A 214 8.96 15.25 4.16
C ASP A 214 9.37 14.07 3.28
N ILE A 215 9.98 13.06 3.90
CA ILE A 215 10.53 11.88 3.20
C ILE A 215 9.40 11.04 2.56
N PHE A 216 8.22 11.00 3.19
CA PHE A 216 7.10 10.18 2.72
C PHE A 216 6.53 10.74 1.41
N HIS A 217 6.19 12.03 1.38
CA HIS A 217 5.71 12.70 0.17
C HIS A 217 6.79 12.85 -0.89
N THR A 218 8.06 12.99 -0.50
CA THR A 218 9.20 12.93 -1.45
C THR A 218 9.24 11.58 -2.17
N TYR A 219 9.18 10.48 -1.42
CA TYR A 219 9.19 9.14 -2.01
C TYR A 219 7.99 8.91 -2.94
N PHE A 220 6.77 9.18 -2.47
CA PHE A 220 5.57 8.93 -3.26
C PHE A 220 5.35 9.93 -4.40
N GLY A 221 5.86 11.15 -4.29
CA GLY A 221 5.87 12.13 -5.39
C GLY A 221 6.77 11.68 -6.53
N VAL A 222 7.98 11.19 -6.23
CA VAL A 222 8.90 10.62 -7.24
C VAL A 222 8.32 9.34 -7.85
N ALA A 223 7.79 8.44 -7.03
CA ALA A 223 7.17 7.20 -7.50
C ALA A 223 5.95 7.46 -8.39
N GLY A 224 5.04 8.34 -7.95
CA GLY A 224 3.85 8.74 -8.71
C GLY A 224 4.20 9.39 -10.04
N LYS A 225 5.22 10.26 -10.07
CA LYS A 225 5.73 10.86 -11.32
C LYS A 225 6.26 9.81 -12.29
N THR A 226 6.90 8.74 -11.78
CA THR A 226 7.42 7.65 -12.60
C THR A 226 6.30 6.82 -13.23
N VAL A 227 5.23 6.52 -12.50
CA VAL A 227 4.06 5.82 -13.05
C VAL A 227 3.29 6.71 -14.05
N ALA A 228 3.32 8.03 -13.85
CA ALA A 228 2.70 8.99 -14.75
C ALA A 228 3.50 9.20 -16.06
N ALA A 229 4.82 8.99 -16.06
CA ALA A 229 5.67 9.12 -17.25
C ALA A 229 5.33 8.03 -18.28
#